data_AF-A0A2S9YHA5-F1
#
_entry.id   AF-A0A2S9YHA5-F1
#
_cell.length_a   1.000
_cell.length_b   1.000
_cell.length_c   1.000
_cell.angle_alpha   90.00
_cell.angle_beta   90.00
_cell.angle_gamma   90.00
#
_symmetry.space_group_name_H-M   'P 1'
#
loop_
_entity.id
_entity.type
_entity.pdbx_description
1 polymer ?
#
loop_
_entity_poly.entity_id
_entity_poly.type
_entity_poly.pdbx_seq_one_letter_code
_entity_poly.pdbx_strand_id
1 'polypeptide(L)'
;MAVTTGVSASPLDEPCRPTVLCEVRVEDLPAVLLASGDYAVSVSDGRRQALPSSGELQVMVYEPVVVKLDGAAFEGSVELSPDACDGHAHVIHAAPKPAQLLFQAGAVPLSELIVSCVAGCPYQSRTADSFPELPFPRGETEALVELEFKARGHRSHADSFKLSPGQNPIRVSLERIR
;
A
#
# COMPACT_ATOMS: atom_id res chain seq x y z
N MET A 1 29.80 -13.80 67.06
CA MET A 1 30.04 -13.24 65.71
C MET A 1 29.06 -13.92 64.78
N ALA A 2 27.99 -13.21 64.42
CA ALA A 2 26.94 -13.71 63.54
C ALA A 2 27.24 -13.26 62.11
N VAL A 3 27.37 -14.21 61.19
CA VAL A 3 27.46 -13.94 59.75
C VAL A 3 26.04 -14.06 59.21
N THR A 4 25.44 -12.91 58.93
CA THR A 4 24.13 -12.79 58.31
C THR A 4 24.28 -12.28 56.89
N THR A 5 23.57 -12.96 55.98
CA THR A 5 22.94 -12.47 54.73
C THR A 5 23.87 -12.00 53.61
N GLY A 6 23.58 -12.27 52.35
CA GLY A 6 22.38 -12.80 51.73
C GLY A 6 22.68 -13.14 50.29
N VAL A 7 22.00 -14.17 49.82
CA VAL A 7 22.05 -14.72 48.47
C VAL A 7 21.81 -13.61 47.44
N SER A 8 22.74 -13.51 46.50
CA SER A 8 22.65 -12.66 45.31
C SER A 8 21.40 -13.07 44.51
N ALA A 9 20.41 -12.18 44.41
CA ALA A 9 19.31 -12.35 43.48
C ALA A 9 19.89 -12.32 42.05
N SER A 10 19.85 -13.45 41.36
CA SER A 10 20.12 -13.49 39.93
C SER A 10 19.00 -12.77 39.19
N PRO A 11 19.30 -12.06 38.09
CA PRO A 11 18.31 -11.32 37.33
C PRO A 11 17.30 -12.32 36.75
N LEU A 12 16.03 -11.91 36.77
CA LEU A 12 14.86 -12.62 36.26
C LEU A 12 15.19 -13.36 34.97
N ASP A 13 14.91 -14.67 34.96
CA ASP A 13 14.70 -15.46 33.74
C ASP A 13 13.72 -14.69 32.84
N GLU A 14 14.25 -13.97 31.87
CA GLU A 14 13.48 -13.59 30.69
C GLU A 14 13.08 -14.92 30.05
N PRO A 15 11.78 -15.24 29.91
CA PRO A 15 11.41 -16.49 29.27
C PRO A 15 12.05 -16.44 27.88
N CYS A 16 12.89 -17.44 27.57
CA CYS A 16 13.37 -17.70 26.23
C CYS A 16 12.12 -17.87 25.35
N ARG A 17 11.62 -16.77 24.79
CA ARG A 17 10.44 -16.82 23.93
C ARG A 17 10.83 -17.64 22.73
N PRO A 18 10.16 -18.77 22.46
CA PRO A 18 10.53 -19.61 21.35
C PRO A 18 10.33 -18.82 20.07
N THR A 19 11.40 -18.68 19.28
CA THR A 19 11.29 -18.19 17.91
C THR A 19 10.58 -19.28 17.11
N VAL A 20 9.41 -18.96 16.58
CA VAL A 20 8.64 -19.86 15.73
C VAL A 20 8.74 -19.43 14.28
N LEU A 21 8.67 -20.40 13.36
CA LEU A 21 8.66 -20.16 11.94
C LEU A 21 7.21 -20.19 11.45
N CYS A 22 6.73 -19.06 10.93
CA CYS A 22 5.38 -18.91 10.42
C CYS A 22 5.41 -18.89 8.90
N GLU A 23 4.58 -19.71 8.27
CA GLU A 23 4.38 -19.68 6.83
C GLU A 23 3.39 -18.57 6.47
N VAL A 24 3.72 -17.77 5.46
CA VAL A 24 2.88 -16.69 4.94
C VAL A 24 2.68 -16.90 3.46
N ARG A 25 1.42 -16.83 3.01
CA ARG A 25 1.04 -16.93 1.60
C ARG A 25 0.33 -15.66 1.16
N VAL A 26 0.74 -15.11 0.02
CA VAL A 26 0.07 -13.98 -0.62
C VAL A 26 -0.92 -14.52 -1.65
N GLU A 27 -2.18 -14.13 -1.48
CA GLU A 27 -3.27 -14.44 -2.41
C GLU A 27 -3.77 -13.18 -3.11
N ASP A 28 -4.54 -13.34 -4.18
CA ASP A 28 -5.17 -12.27 -4.97
C ASP A 28 -4.22 -11.28 -5.67
N LEU A 29 -2.90 -11.47 -5.53
CA LEU A 29 -1.92 -10.73 -6.31
C LEU A 29 -1.89 -11.27 -7.75
N PRO A 30 -2.06 -10.44 -8.79
CA PRO A 30 -1.99 -10.90 -10.18
C PRO A 30 -0.68 -11.64 -10.48
N ALA A 31 -0.77 -12.82 -11.12
CA ALA A 31 0.38 -13.68 -11.39
C ALA A 31 1.51 -12.99 -12.16
N VAL A 32 1.18 -12.04 -13.03
CA VAL A 32 2.18 -11.24 -13.77
C VAL A 32 3.02 -10.37 -12.84
N LEU A 33 2.40 -9.79 -11.80
CA LEU A 33 3.09 -8.97 -10.80
C LEU A 33 3.88 -9.82 -9.80
N LEU A 34 3.37 -11.01 -9.48
CA LEU A 34 4.09 -11.98 -8.66
C LEU A 34 5.35 -12.49 -9.38
N ALA A 35 5.28 -12.69 -10.69
CA ALA A 35 6.40 -13.15 -11.52
C ALA A 35 7.46 -12.06 -11.78
N SER A 36 7.12 -10.77 -11.67
CA SER A 36 8.07 -9.68 -11.93
C SER A 36 9.11 -9.49 -10.82
N GLY A 37 8.81 -9.95 -9.60
CA GLY A 37 9.68 -9.77 -8.44
C GLY A 37 9.68 -8.35 -7.86
N ASP A 38 8.73 -7.50 -8.27
CA ASP A 38 8.64 -6.10 -7.81
C ASP A 38 8.02 -5.95 -6.42
N TYR A 39 7.50 -7.04 -5.86
CA TYR A 39 6.83 -7.06 -4.56
C TYR A 39 7.75 -7.58 -3.46
N ALA A 40 7.59 -7.00 -2.28
CA ALA A 40 8.27 -7.42 -1.08
C ALA A 40 7.28 -7.54 0.07
N VAL A 41 7.69 -8.24 1.11
CA VAL A 41 6.98 -8.32 2.38
C VAL A 41 7.82 -7.61 3.43
N SER A 42 7.24 -6.62 4.11
CA SER A 42 7.83 -6.01 5.30
C SER A 42 7.20 -6.57 6.56
N VAL A 43 8.01 -6.63 7.61
CA VAL A 43 7.58 -7.02 8.96
C VAL A 43 7.71 -5.79 9.85
N SER A 44 6.81 -5.62 10.81
CA SER A 44 6.76 -4.44 11.70
C SER A 44 8.03 -4.19 12.52
N ASP A 45 8.91 -5.18 12.62
CA ASP A 45 10.25 -5.06 13.23
C ASP A 45 11.32 -4.47 12.28
N GLY A 46 10.92 -4.05 11.08
CA GLY A 46 11.78 -3.41 10.09
C GLY A 46 12.45 -4.37 9.11
N ARG A 47 12.28 -5.69 9.25
CA ARG A 47 12.76 -6.65 8.26
C ARG A 47 11.97 -6.52 6.96
N ARG A 48 12.65 -6.76 5.84
CA ARG A 48 12.04 -6.82 4.50
C ARG A 48 12.56 -8.03 3.74
N GLN A 49 11.67 -8.77 3.11
CA GLN A 49 11.98 -9.94 2.31
C GLN A 49 11.36 -9.78 0.92
N ALA A 50 12.07 -10.17 -0.15
CA ALA A 50 11.48 -10.19 -1.48
C ALA A 50 10.38 -11.27 -1.52
N LEU A 51 9.26 -10.99 -2.19
CA LEU A 51 8.20 -11.98 -2.37
C LEU A 51 8.62 -12.96 -3.47
N PRO A 52 8.77 -14.27 -3.18
CA PRO A 52 9.08 -15.25 -4.21
C PRO A 52 7.94 -15.38 -5.22
N SER A 53 8.23 -15.87 -6.42
CA SER A 53 7.21 -16.07 -7.46
C SER A 53 6.15 -17.12 -7.11
N SER A 54 6.38 -17.94 -6.08
CA SER A 54 5.36 -18.82 -5.50
C SER A 54 4.31 -18.06 -4.68
N GLY A 55 4.60 -16.83 -4.24
CA GLY A 55 3.76 -16.09 -3.30
C GLY A 55 3.86 -16.56 -1.85
N GLU A 56 4.75 -17.52 -1.57
CA GLU A 56 4.91 -18.14 -0.27
C GLU A 56 6.28 -17.78 0.32
N LEU A 57 6.31 -17.41 1.60
CA LEU A 57 7.53 -17.14 2.35
C LEU A 57 7.41 -17.60 3.81
N GLN A 58 8.54 -17.67 4.49
CA GLN A 58 8.59 -17.99 5.91
C GLN A 58 9.11 -16.79 6.70
N VAL A 59 8.46 -16.51 7.83
CA VAL A 59 8.81 -15.39 8.71
C VAL A 59 9.07 -15.95 10.10
N MET A 60 10.24 -15.65 10.66
CA MET A 60 10.53 -15.96 12.07
C MET A 60 9.85 -14.93 12.97
N VAL A 61 9.08 -15.39 13.94
CA VAL A 61 8.26 -14.56 14.84
C VAL A 61 8.58 -14.94 16.29
N TYR A 62 8.85 -13.94 17.12
CA TYR A 62 9.15 -14.10 18.56
C TYR A 62 8.22 -13.25 19.45
N GLU A 63 7.53 -12.29 18.84
CA GLU A 63 6.47 -11.46 19.41
C GLU A 63 5.43 -11.18 18.32
N PRO A 64 4.20 -10.76 18.66
CA PRO A 64 3.23 -10.40 17.64
C PRO A 64 3.76 -9.32 16.68
N VAL A 65 3.70 -9.60 15.39
CA VAL A 65 4.17 -8.71 14.32
C VAL A 65 3.12 -8.55 13.25
N VAL A 66 3.12 -7.40 12.58
CA VAL A 66 2.32 -7.19 11.37
C VAL A 66 3.22 -7.42 10.16
N VAL A 67 2.78 -8.30 9.28
CA VAL A 67 3.44 -8.60 8.01
C VAL A 67 2.64 -7.93 6.90
N LYS A 68 3.28 -7.09 6.11
CA LYS A 68 2.66 -6.26 5.07
C LYS A 68 3.23 -6.59 3.70
N LEU A 69 2.35 -6.69 2.71
CA LEU A 69 2.72 -6.70 1.31
C LEU A 69 3.02 -5.27 0.86
N ASP A 70 4.26 -5.02 0.46
CA ASP A 70 4.72 -3.75 -0.09
C ASP A 70 4.87 -3.84 -1.60
N GLY A 71 4.03 -3.10 -2.31
CA GLY A 71 4.21 -2.84 -3.74
C GLY A 71 3.59 -1.53 -4.20
N ALA A 72 3.79 -1.22 -5.47
CA ALA A 72 3.32 0.04 -6.07
C ALA A 72 1.79 0.07 -6.27
N ALA A 73 1.19 -1.07 -6.61
CA ALA A 73 -0.21 -1.17 -7.04
C ALA A 73 -1.09 -1.97 -6.06
N PHE A 74 -0.53 -2.91 -5.31
CA PHE A 74 -1.26 -3.74 -4.36
C PHE A 74 -0.67 -3.63 -2.96
N GLU A 75 -1.51 -3.84 -1.95
CA GLU A 75 -1.15 -3.92 -0.55
C GLU A 75 -1.99 -4.99 0.16
N GLY A 76 -1.57 -5.34 1.36
CA GLY A 76 -2.28 -6.28 2.21
C GLY A 76 -1.49 -6.49 3.48
N SER A 77 -2.14 -7.02 4.51
CA SER A 77 -1.45 -7.31 5.76
C SER A 77 -2.10 -8.44 6.52
N VAL A 78 -1.30 -9.14 7.30
CA VAL A 78 -1.74 -10.12 8.28
C VAL A 78 -0.99 -9.89 9.59
N GLU A 79 -1.67 -10.10 10.71
CA GLU A 79 -1.03 -10.12 12.02
C GLU A 79 -0.59 -11.54 12.33
N LEU A 80 0.69 -11.72 12.67
CA LEU A 80 1.25 -13.00 13.07
C LEU A 80 1.54 -12.97 14.56
N SER A 81 1.04 -13.96 15.27
CA SER A 81 1.39 -14.21 16.67
C SER A 81 2.11 -15.55 16.76
N PRO A 82 3.14 -15.69 17.63
CA PRO A 82 3.85 -16.95 17.79
C PRO A 82 2.93 -18.15 18.04
N ASP A 83 1.89 -17.96 18.85
CA ASP A 83 0.94 -19.00 19.24
C ASP A 83 0.02 -19.45 18.09
N ALA A 84 -0.10 -18.64 17.04
CA ALA A 84 -0.94 -18.92 15.87
C ALA A 84 -0.16 -19.62 14.74
N CYS A 85 1.15 -19.85 14.91
CA CYS A 85 2.00 -20.50 13.91
C CYS A 85 2.03 -22.01 14.14
N ASP A 86 0.89 -22.65 13.88
CA ASP A 86 0.60 -24.07 14.11
C ASP A 86 0.86 -24.96 12.88
N GLY A 87 1.61 -24.46 11.90
CA GLY A 87 1.89 -25.14 10.64
C GLY A 87 0.88 -24.83 9.52
N HIS A 88 -0.10 -23.97 9.77
CA HIS A 88 -0.93 -23.41 8.71
C HIS A 88 -0.34 -22.11 8.13
N ALA A 89 -0.51 -21.94 6.82
CA ALA A 89 -0.12 -20.73 6.12
C ALA A 89 -1.06 -19.57 6.48
N HIS A 90 -0.48 -18.46 6.91
CA HIS A 90 -1.19 -17.21 7.17
C HIS A 90 -1.33 -16.43 5.88
N VAL A 91 -2.56 -16.11 5.51
CA VAL A 91 -2.85 -15.54 4.19
C VAL A 91 -2.89 -14.01 4.25
N ILE A 92 -2.11 -13.38 3.36
CA ILE A 92 -2.26 -11.98 3.01
C ILE A 92 -3.11 -11.90 1.75
N HIS A 93 -4.32 -11.37 1.86
CA HIS A 93 -5.15 -11.04 0.71
C HIS A 93 -4.68 -9.71 0.11
N ALA A 94 -4.06 -9.75 -1.06
CA ALA A 94 -3.68 -8.55 -1.77
C ALA A 94 -4.93 -7.80 -2.27
N ALA A 95 -5.01 -6.52 -1.93
CA ALA A 95 -6.01 -5.60 -2.42
C ALA A 95 -5.33 -4.52 -3.27
N PRO A 96 -5.97 -4.07 -4.36
CA PRO A 96 -5.46 -2.95 -5.12
C PRO A 96 -5.49 -1.68 -4.26
N LYS A 97 -4.41 -0.91 -4.33
CA LYS A 97 -4.35 0.42 -3.74
C LYS A 97 -5.33 1.35 -4.45
N PRO A 98 -5.90 2.34 -3.75
CA PRO A 98 -6.59 3.44 -4.40
C PRO A 98 -5.72 4.06 -5.51
N ALA A 99 -6.35 4.50 -6.60
CA ALA A 99 -5.66 5.22 -7.65
C ALA A 99 -5.42 6.67 -7.22
N GLN A 100 -4.15 7.02 -7.04
CA GLN A 100 -3.69 8.37 -6.75
C GLN A 100 -3.34 9.08 -8.06
N LEU A 101 -4.04 10.17 -8.36
CA LEU A 101 -3.81 10.97 -9.56
C LEU A 101 -2.74 12.02 -9.26
N LEU A 102 -1.58 11.87 -9.90
CA LEU A 102 -0.45 12.78 -9.76
C LEU A 102 -0.46 13.78 -10.92
N PHE A 103 -1.15 14.90 -10.73
CA PHE A 103 -1.23 15.95 -11.73
C PHE A 103 0.12 16.67 -11.88
N GLN A 104 0.61 16.79 -13.11
CA GLN A 104 1.85 17.49 -13.41
C GLN A 104 1.57 18.97 -13.66
N ALA A 105 2.26 19.84 -12.92
CA ALA A 105 2.14 21.28 -13.09
C ALA A 105 2.57 21.70 -14.51
N GLY A 106 1.70 22.42 -15.20
CA GLY A 106 1.97 23.03 -16.51
C GLY A 106 2.06 24.55 -16.39
N ALA A 107 1.44 25.26 -17.33
CA ALA A 107 1.32 26.73 -17.27
C ALA A 107 0.37 27.21 -16.16
N VAL A 108 -0.50 26.33 -15.66
CA VAL A 108 -1.46 26.60 -14.58
C VAL A 108 -0.95 25.95 -13.28
N PRO A 109 -0.86 26.70 -12.17
CA PRO A 109 -0.57 26.13 -10.85
C PRO A 109 -1.62 25.09 -10.45
N LEU A 110 -1.21 24.00 -9.78
CA LEU A 110 -2.14 22.92 -9.37
C LEU A 110 -3.25 23.40 -8.43
N SER A 111 -2.97 24.40 -7.60
CA SER A 111 -3.94 25.04 -6.71
C SER A 111 -5.01 25.87 -7.44
N GLU A 112 -4.77 26.24 -8.69
CA GLU A 112 -5.70 26.99 -9.55
C GLU A 112 -6.37 26.11 -10.61
N LEU A 113 -5.91 24.86 -10.74
CA LEU A 113 -6.45 23.87 -11.65
C LEU A 113 -7.59 23.10 -10.96
N ILE A 114 -8.81 23.37 -11.38
CA ILE A 114 -10.01 22.65 -10.94
C ILE A 114 -10.17 21.39 -11.78
N VAL A 115 -10.27 20.24 -11.13
CA VAL A 115 -10.53 18.93 -11.71
C VAL A 115 -11.91 18.48 -11.29
N SER A 116 -12.74 18.12 -12.27
CA SER A 116 -14.11 17.64 -12.05
C SER A 116 -14.23 16.24 -12.62
N CYS A 117 -14.83 15.33 -11.85
CA CYS A 117 -15.16 14.01 -12.38
C CYS A 117 -16.43 14.09 -13.21
N VAL A 118 -16.33 13.74 -14.48
CA VAL A 118 -17.48 13.66 -15.40
C VAL A 118 -18.07 12.27 -15.37
N ALA A 119 -17.22 11.23 -15.38
CA ALA A 119 -17.64 9.84 -15.32
C ALA A 119 -16.58 8.96 -14.64
N GLY A 120 -17.01 7.80 -14.11
CA GLY A 120 -16.11 6.78 -13.58
C GLY A 120 -15.55 7.03 -12.18
N CYS A 121 -15.92 8.13 -11.51
CA CYS A 121 -15.50 8.35 -10.13
C CYS A 121 -16.53 9.14 -9.29
N PRO A 122 -16.50 9.01 -7.94
CA PRO A 122 -17.59 9.48 -7.07
C PRO A 122 -17.47 10.95 -6.64
N TYR A 123 -16.40 11.64 -7.04
CA TYR A 123 -16.04 12.93 -6.47
C TYR A 123 -16.54 14.12 -7.29
N GLN A 124 -16.91 15.19 -6.60
CA GLN A 124 -17.20 16.50 -7.20
C GLN A 124 -15.90 17.25 -7.55
N SER A 125 -16.02 18.46 -8.09
CA SER A 125 -14.88 19.32 -8.41
C SER A 125 -13.97 19.60 -7.20
N ARG A 126 -12.66 19.42 -7.40
CA ARG A 126 -11.59 19.71 -6.44
C ARG A 126 -10.43 20.42 -7.13
N THR A 127 -9.51 21.02 -6.37
CA THR A 127 -8.23 21.47 -6.93
C THR A 127 -7.32 20.26 -7.17
N ALA A 128 -6.43 20.35 -8.14
CA ALA A 128 -5.55 19.24 -8.51
C ALA A 128 -4.60 18.82 -7.38
N ASP A 129 -4.19 19.75 -6.51
CA ASP A 129 -3.32 19.49 -5.34
C ASP A 129 -4.03 18.81 -4.16
N SER A 130 -5.37 18.79 -4.17
CA SER A 130 -6.20 18.19 -3.11
C SER A 130 -7.16 17.12 -3.66
N PHE A 131 -6.94 16.66 -4.89
CA PHE A 131 -7.81 15.69 -5.52
C PHE A 131 -7.69 14.33 -4.77
N PRO A 132 -8.83 13.74 -4.36
CA PRO A 132 -8.81 12.51 -3.58
C PRO A 132 -8.37 11.31 -4.42
N GLU A 133 -7.86 10.29 -3.74
CA GLU A 133 -7.60 8.99 -4.35
C GLU A 133 -8.91 8.32 -4.75
N LEU A 134 -8.90 7.59 -5.87
CA LEU A 134 -10.06 6.88 -6.37
C LEU A 134 -10.06 5.42 -5.87
N PRO A 135 -11.17 4.93 -5.30
CA PRO A 135 -11.22 3.54 -4.85
C PRO A 135 -11.11 2.59 -6.04
N PHE A 136 -10.34 1.52 -5.88
CA PHE A 136 -10.23 0.44 -6.84
C PHE A 136 -10.93 -0.81 -6.28
N PRO A 137 -11.97 -1.35 -6.94
CA PRO A 137 -12.62 -2.58 -6.49
C PRO A 137 -11.65 -3.77 -6.47
N ARG A 138 -11.86 -4.70 -5.53
CA ARG A 138 -11.05 -5.93 -5.46
C ARG A 138 -11.19 -6.72 -6.76
N GLY A 139 -10.06 -7.16 -7.30
CA GLY A 139 -10.00 -7.91 -8.56
C GLY A 139 -9.93 -7.05 -9.81
N GLU A 140 -10.11 -5.73 -9.71
CA GLU A 140 -9.89 -4.81 -10.82
C GLU A 140 -8.44 -4.33 -10.86
N THR A 141 -7.87 -4.29 -12.07
CA THR A 141 -6.51 -3.79 -12.32
C THR A 141 -6.50 -2.51 -13.14
N GLU A 142 -7.66 -2.15 -13.72
CA GLU A 142 -7.81 -0.99 -14.60
C GLU A 142 -9.20 -0.36 -14.40
N ALA A 143 -9.27 0.97 -14.44
CA ALA A 143 -10.51 1.74 -14.36
C ALA A 143 -10.47 2.88 -15.39
N LEU A 144 -11.61 3.16 -16.03
CA LEU A 144 -11.73 4.29 -16.95
C LEU A 144 -12.46 5.44 -16.26
N VAL A 145 -11.86 6.62 -16.25
CA VAL A 145 -12.46 7.83 -15.71
C VAL A 145 -12.44 8.94 -16.73
N GLU A 146 -13.45 9.81 -16.70
CA GLU A 146 -13.48 11.03 -17.50
C GLU A 146 -13.33 12.22 -16.56
N LEU A 147 -12.32 13.05 -16.83
CA LEU A 147 -11.99 14.22 -16.01
C LEU A 147 -12.09 15.48 -16.85
N GLU A 148 -12.71 16.51 -16.29
CA GLU A 148 -12.75 17.85 -16.85
C GLU A 148 -11.85 18.79 -16.04
N PHE A 149 -10.97 19.49 -16.75
CA PHE A 149 -10.01 20.45 -16.23
C PHE A 149 -10.45 21.88 -16.54
N LYS A 150 -10.44 22.75 -15.53
CA LYS A 150 -10.81 24.16 -15.62
C LYS A 150 -9.79 25.02 -14.89
N ALA A 151 -9.46 26.16 -15.49
CA ALA A 151 -8.64 27.18 -14.85
C ALA A 151 -9.06 28.56 -15.33
N ARG A 152 -8.86 29.59 -14.51
CA ARG A 152 -9.22 30.97 -14.87
C ARG A 152 -8.43 31.41 -16.11
N GLY A 153 -9.11 32.03 -17.07
CA GLY A 153 -8.49 32.52 -18.31
C GLY A 153 -8.09 31.42 -19.30
N HIS A 154 -8.50 30.18 -19.07
CA HIS A 154 -8.24 29.05 -19.95
C HIS A 154 -9.55 28.37 -20.38
N ARG A 155 -9.55 27.76 -21.57
CA ARG A 155 -10.64 26.90 -22.04
C ARG A 155 -10.67 25.63 -21.21
N SER A 156 -11.86 25.12 -20.90
CA SER A 156 -12.00 23.82 -20.28
C SER A 156 -11.58 22.72 -21.24
N HIS A 157 -11.10 21.62 -20.68
CA HIS A 157 -10.71 20.43 -21.43
C HIS A 157 -11.20 19.20 -20.68
N ALA A 158 -11.86 18.27 -21.37
CA ALA A 158 -12.26 16.99 -20.82
C ALA A 158 -11.54 15.87 -21.57
N ASP A 159 -11.08 14.86 -20.84
CA ASP A 159 -10.40 13.71 -21.42
C ASP A 159 -10.64 12.43 -20.58
N SER A 160 -10.48 11.28 -21.22
CA SER A 160 -10.63 9.95 -20.62
C SER A 160 -9.28 9.36 -20.25
N PHE A 161 -9.15 8.92 -19.01
CA PHE A 161 -7.93 8.34 -18.46
C PHE A 161 -8.16 6.90 -18.04
N LYS A 162 -7.29 6.01 -18.52
CA LYS A 162 -7.19 4.64 -18.04
C LYS A 162 -6.24 4.62 -16.83
N LEU A 163 -6.80 4.36 -15.66
CA LEU A 163 -6.07 4.33 -14.40
C LEU A 163 -5.72 2.90 -14.01
N SER A 164 -4.62 2.75 -13.27
CA SER A 164 -4.24 1.55 -12.54
C SER A 164 -4.24 1.80 -11.03
N PRO A 165 -4.28 0.76 -10.19
CA PRO A 165 -4.07 0.91 -8.74
C PRO A 165 -2.74 1.63 -8.42
N GLY A 166 -2.73 2.47 -7.38
CA GLY A 166 -1.57 3.26 -7.00
C GLY A 166 -1.39 4.53 -7.83
N GLN A 167 -0.15 4.89 -8.15
CA GLN A 167 0.18 6.21 -8.72
C GLN A 167 -0.08 6.30 -10.22
N ASN A 168 -0.82 7.34 -10.64
CA ASN A 168 -1.18 7.62 -12.03
C ASN A 168 -0.74 9.05 -12.41
N PRO A 169 0.36 9.23 -13.16
CA PRO A 169 0.78 10.55 -13.61
C PRO A 169 -0.16 11.11 -14.68
N ILE A 170 -0.77 12.27 -14.42
CA ILE A 170 -1.70 12.93 -15.34
C ILE A 170 -1.07 14.24 -15.84
N ARG A 171 -0.87 14.34 -17.15
CA ARG A 171 -0.37 15.56 -17.80
C ARG A 171 -1.55 16.40 -18.27
N VAL A 172 -1.63 17.63 -17.78
CA VAL A 172 -2.71 18.55 -18.13
C VAL A 172 -2.14 19.77 -18.85
N SER A 173 -2.74 20.10 -20.00
CA SER A 173 -2.45 21.33 -20.73
C SER A 173 -3.76 21.99 -21.11
N LEU A 174 -3.93 23.26 -20.74
CA LEU A 174 -5.12 24.04 -21.05
C LEU A 174 -4.76 25.17 -22.02
N GLU A 175 -5.63 25.41 -22.99
CA GLU A 175 -5.48 26.51 -23.93
C GLU A 175 -5.94 27.83 -23.29
N ARG A 176 -5.11 28.88 -23.37
CA ARG A 176 -5.47 30.21 -22.87
C ARG A 176 -6.55 30.85 -23.76
N ILE A 177 -7.56 31.45 -23.15
CA ILE A 177 -8.57 32.24 -23.86
C ILE A 177 -7.90 33.51 -24.37
N ARG A 178 -7.95 33.74 -25.69
CA ARG A 178 -7.43 34.94 -26.35
C ARG A 178 -8.44 36.07 -26.33
#